data_AF-A0A952B6X4-F1
#
_entry.id   AF-A0A952B6X4-F1
#
_cell.length_a   1.000
_cell.length_b   1.000
_cell.length_c   1.000
_cell.angle_alpha   90.00
_cell.angle_beta   90.00
_cell.angle_gamma   90.00
#
_symmetry.space_group_name_H-M   'P 1'
#
loop_
_entity.id
_entity.type
_entity.pdbx_description
1 polymer ?
#
loop_
_entity_poly.entity_id
_entity_poly.type
_entity_poly.pdbx_seq_one_letter_code
_entity_poly.pdbx_strand_id
1 'polypeptide(L)'
;MKKRDIWISVAIIAGAGLLLFLSSQRKGLIKIDAGGAVTTLRLSNNWLGKAIISSGDQPSKVSARLHRPQWLKLSMQQGKSDKWGLESRGPWGQLSTIKVKNNDTTVLKLGPPFQIKTKALFTGTKVSIDFNIIGKAGEHYQNVVMQNNKRASAPKVKIIDEAGSVLATGKFEYG
;
A
#
# COMPACT_ATOMS: atom_id res chain seq x y z
N MET A 1 -36.14 37.36 -14.24
CA MET A 1 -35.35 37.26 -12.99
C MET A 1 -35.18 38.63 -12.39
N LYS A 2 -35.56 38.84 -11.12
CA LYS A 2 -35.37 40.14 -10.46
C LYS A 2 -33.91 40.26 -10.02
N LYS A 3 -33.34 41.47 -10.00
CA LYS A 3 -31.95 41.73 -9.53
C LYS A 3 -31.65 41.06 -8.18
N ARG A 4 -32.65 40.96 -7.29
CA ARG A 4 -32.55 40.32 -5.98
C ARG A 4 -32.24 38.81 -6.06
N ASP A 5 -32.76 38.11 -7.07
CA ASP A 5 -32.57 36.66 -7.24
C ASP A 5 -31.14 36.32 -7.70
N ILE A 6 -30.52 37.24 -8.47
CA ILE A 6 -29.13 37.12 -8.92
C ILE A 6 -28.17 37.28 -7.73
N TRP A 7 -28.39 38.30 -6.89
CA TRP A 7 -27.55 38.52 -5.70
C TRP A 7 -27.63 37.38 -4.68
N ILE A 8 -28.82 36.78 -4.49
CA ILE A 8 -28.99 35.60 -3.63
C ILE A 8 -28.20 34.42 -4.19
N SER A 9 -28.28 34.17 -5.50
CA SER A 9 -27.54 33.08 -6.15
C SER A 9 -26.02 33.26 -6.03
N VAL A 10 -25.53 34.49 -6.22
CA VAL A 10 -24.11 34.81 -6.05
C VAL A 10 -23.66 34.62 -4.60
N ALA A 11 -24.46 35.05 -3.62
CA ALA A 11 -24.15 34.86 -2.20
C ALA A 11 -24.08 33.36 -1.82
N ILE A 12 -24.97 32.53 -2.36
CA ILE A 12 -24.96 31.08 -2.14
C ILE A 12 -23.70 30.45 -2.75
N ILE A 13 -23.35 30.81 -4.00
CA ILE A 13 -22.14 30.30 -4.67
C ILE A 13 -20.89 30.73 -3.91
N ALA A 14 -20.80 31.99 -3.48
CA ALA A 14 -19.68 32.50 -2.71
C ALA A 14 -19.57 31.81 -1.34
N GLY A 15 -20.69 31.63 -0.64
CA GLY A 15 -20.73 30.91 0.64
C GLY A 15 -20.32 29.44 0.50
N ALA A 16 -20.81 28.74 -0.51
CA ALA A 16 -20.42 27.38 -0.82
C ALA A 16 -18.93 27.28 -1.19
N GLY A 17 -18.43 28.23 -2.00
CA GLY A 17 -17.02 28.32 -2.37
C GLY A 17 -16.11 28.53 -1.16
N LEU A 18 -16.50 29.40 -0.23
CA LEU A 18 -15.76 29.66 1.01
C LEU A 18 -15.73 28.41 1.92
N LEU A 19 -16.86 27.73 2.09
CA LEU A 19 -16.92 26.48 2.86
C LEU A 19 -16.04 25.38 2.25
N LEU A 20 -16.06 25.23 0.92
CA LEU A 20 -15.19 24.30 0.21
C LEU A 20 -13.71 24.67 0.41
N PHE A 21 -13.37 25.96 0.29
CA PHE A 21 -12.02 26.45 0.51
C PHE A 21 -11.53 26.15 1.94
N LEU A 22 -12.31 26.50 2.96
CA LEU A 22 -11.98 26.24 4.36
C LEU A 22 -11.86 24.73 4.66
N SER A 23 -12.71 23.89 4.06
CA SER A 23 -12.61 22.43 4.20
C SER A 23 -11.36 21.87 3.52
N SER A 24 -10.91 22.47 2.41
CA SER A 24 -9.71 22.07 1.67
C SER A 24 -8.41 22.38 2.42
N GLN A 25 -8.45 23.42 3.26
CA GLN A 25 -7.35 23.91 4.09
C GLN A 25 -7.08 23.01 5.30
N ARG A 26 -8.01 22.12 5.68
CA ARG A 26 -7.81 21.20 6.81
C ARG A 26 -6.72 20.17 6.51
N LYS A 27 -5.74 20.08 7.40
CA LYS A 27 -4.57 19.22 7.25
C LYS A 27 -4.42 18.32 8.47
N GLY A 28 -3.97 17.11 8.24
CA GLY A 28 -3.53 16.19 9.28
C GLY A 28 -2.18 15.59 8.89
N LEU A 29 -1.69 14.70 9.72
CA LEU A 29 -0.40 14.06 9.56
C LEU A 29 -0.58 12.55 9.38
N ILE A 30 0.25 11.96 8.53
CA ILE A 30 0.41 10.51 8.43
C ILE A 30 1.85 10.16 8.77
N LYS A 31 2.03 9.23 9.72
CA LYS A 31 3.31 8.61 10.01
C LYS A 31 3.25 7.15 9.56
N ILE A 32 4.26 6.70 8.81
CA ILE A 32 4.39 5.30 8.41
C ILE A 32 5.41 4.64 9.33
N ASP A 33 4.97 3.59 10.02
CA ASP A 33 5.83 2.65 10.73
C ASP A 33 5.91 1.38 9.90
N ALA A 34 7.10 1.09 9.37
CA ALA A 34 7.33 -0.04 8.49
C ALA A 34 8.48 -0.96 8.95
N GLY A 35 8.75 -0.98 10.27
CA GLY A 35 9.75 -1.88 10.85
C GLY A 35 11.15 -1.70 10.26
N GLY A 36 11.53 -0.46 9.94
CA GLY A 36 12.83 -0.12 9.34
C GLY A 36 12.88 -0.14 7.81
N ALA A 37 11.83 -0.60 7.12
CA ALA A 37 11.75 -0.52 5.67
C ALA A 37 11.43 0.90 5.18
N VAL A 38 12.14 1.33 4.14
CA VAL A 38 11.78 2.53 3.39
C VAL A 38 10.48 2.27 2.64
N THR A 39 9.47 3.07 2.89
CA THR A 39 8.13 2.91 2.36
C THR A 39 7.75 4.09 1.49
N THR A 40 7.08 3.81 0.37
CA THR A 40 6.36 4.81 -0.41
C THR A 40 4.91 4.38 -0.55
N LEU A 41 4.00 5.22 -0.08
CA LEU A 41 2.55 4.99 -0.09
C LEU A 41 1.89 6.04 -0.98
N ARG A 42 1.14 5.57 -1.98
CA ARG A 42 0.29 6.41 -2.82
C ARG A 42 -1.16 6.30 -2.34
N LEU A 43 -1.73 7.45 -2.03
CA LEU A 43 -3.12 7.62 -1.64
C LEU A 43 -3.87 8.40 -2.72
N SER A 44 -5.15 8.07 -2.90
CA SER A 44 -6.12 8.91 -3.58
C SER A 44 -7.19 9.38 -2.62
N ASN A 45 -7.83 10.49 -2.95
CA ASN A 45 -9.09 10.89 -2.33
C ASN A 45 -10.20 10.94 -3.38
N ASN A 46 -11.46 10.90 -2.93
CA ASN A 46 -12.64 10.88 -3.81
C ASN A 46 -12.82 12.16 -4.66
N TRP A 47 -11.99 13.19 -4.46
CA TRP A 47 -12.16 14.51 -5.07
C TRP A 47 -10.90 14.96 -5.85
N LEU A 48 -10.35 14.04 -6.66
CA LEU A 48 -9.23 14.23 -7.61
C LEU A 48 -7.82 14.37 -7.03
N GLY A 49 -7.64 14.47 -5.71
CA GLY A 49 -6.33 14.61 -5.11
C GLY A 49 -5.58 13.28 -4.95
N LYS A 50 -4.30 13.30 -5.29
CA LYS A 50 -3.34 12.22 -4.99
C LYS A 50 -2.36 12.70 -3.92
N ALA A 51 -1.97 11.84 -3.00
CA ALA A 51 -0.88 12.08 -2.07
C ALA A 51 0.15 10.97 -2.19
N ILE A 52 1.43 11.33 -2.18
CA ILE A 52 2.55 10.39 -2.10
C ILE A 52 3.23 10.66 -0.77
N ILE A 53 3.38 9.61 0.02
CA ILE A 53 3.92 9.66 1.37
C ILE A 53 5.11 8.73 1.40
N SER A 54 6.24 9.21 1.88
CA SER A 54 7.41 8.38 2.12
C SER A 54 7.59 8.17 3.62
N SER A 55 8.10 7.01 4.03
CA SER A 55 8.57 6.82 5.41
C SER A 55 9.76 7.74 5.67
N GLY A 56 9.74 8.39 6.82
CA GLY A 56 10.84 9.19 7.32
C GLY A 56 10.60 9.50 8.80
N ASP A 57 11.55 10.19 9.43
CA ASP A 57 11.46 10.51 10.86
C ASP A 57 10.27 11.43 11.18
N GLN A 58 9.94 12.31 10.24
CA GLN A 58 8.85 13.27 10.37
C GLN A 58 7.57 12.78 9.68
N PRO A 59 6.39 12.93 10.32
CA PRO A 59 5.11 12.66 9.69
C PRO A 59 4.90 13.54 8.44
N SER A 60 4.25 12.97 7.43
CA SER A 60 3.88 13.68 6.20
C SER A 60 2.56 14.41 6.35
N LYS A 61 2.51 15.67 5.95
CA LYS A 61 1.30 16.49 5.97
C LYS A 61 0.39 16.16 4.79
N VAL A 62 -0.85 15.79 5.07
CA VAL A 62 -1.87 15.47 4.06
C VAL A 62 -3.17 16.18 4.38
N SER A 63 -4.13 16.16 3.46
CA SER A 63 -5.46 16.71 3.74
C SER A 63 -6.21 15.87 4.76
N ALA A 64 -6.88 16.54 5.71
CA ALA A 64 -7.66 15.88 6.75
C ALA A 64 -9.01 15.40 6.18
N ARG A 65 -9.02 14.18 5.65
CA ARG A 65 -10.17 13.53 5.02
C ARG A 65 -9.97 12.02 4.92
N LEU A 66 -10.91 11.33 4.28
CA LEU A 66 -10.77 9.93 3.91
C LEU A 66 -9.86 9.80 2.69
N HIS A 67 -8.89 8.91 2.79
CA HIS A 67 -7.98 8.52 1.71
C HIS A 67 -8.14 7.04 1.41
N ARG A 68 -7.85 6.65 0.17
CA ARG A 68 -7.81 5.26 -0.26
C ARG A 68 -6.39 4.92 -0.69
N PRO A 69 -5.79 3.87 -0.15
CA PRO A 69 -4.50 3.43 -0.64
C PRO A 69 -4.63 2.83 -2.05
N GLN A 70 -3.70 3.20 -2.91
CA GLN A 70 -3.66 2.70 -4.29
C GLN A 70 -2.45 1.82 -4.54
N TRP A 71 -1.30 2.22 -4.00
CA TRP A 71 -0.04 1.53 -4.22
C TRP A 71 0.89 1.74 -3.04
N LEU A 72 1.62 0.70 -2.71
CA LEU A 72 2.60 0.65 -1.64
C LEU A 72 3.85 -0.02 -2.17
N LYS A 73 5.01 0.59 -1.90
CA LYS A 73 6.31 -0.01 -2.11
C LYS A 73 7.07 0.00 -0.81
N LEU A 74 7.56 -1.17 -0.42
CA LEU A 74 8.53 -1.34 0.63
C LEU A 74 9.88 -1.59 0.01
N SER A 75 10.92 -1.09 0.65
CA SER A 75 12.29 -1.42 0.32
C SER A 75 13.18 -1.44 1.55
N MET A 76 14.05 -2.44 1.61
CA MET A 76 14.97 -2.60 2.73
C MET A 76 16.36 -2.89 2.18
N GLN A 77 17.36 -2.22 2.77
CA GLN A 77 18.75 -2.52 2.51
C GLN A 77 19.15 -3.75 3.33
N GLN A 78 19.75 -4.74 2.67
CA GLN A 78 20.34 -5.92 3.30
C GLN A 78 21.83 -5.94 2.98
N GLY A 79 22.66 -5.81 4.03
CA GLY A 79 24.11 -5.67 3.86
C GLY A 79 24.51 -4.37 3.15
N LYS A 80 25.72 -4.34 2.57
CA LYS A 80 26.31 -3.11 2.01
C LYS A 80 25.74 -2.68 0.67
N SER A 81 25.18 -3.61 -0.12
CA SER A 81 24.81 -3.33 -1.52
C SER A 81 23.40 -3.76 -1.92
N ASP A 82 22.83 -4.80 -1.31
CA ASP A 82 21.58 -5.35 -1.80
C ASP A 82 20.36 -4.61 -1.26
N LYS A 83 19.54 -4.11 -2.18
CA LYS A 83 18.27 -3.47 -1.90
C LYS A 83 17.13 -4.38 -2.32
N TRP A 84 16.38 -4.85 -1.34
CA TRP A 84 15.19 -5.67 -1.55
C TRP A 84 13.95 -4.79 -1.61
N GLY A 85 12.93 -5.23 -2.36
CA GLY A 85 11.68 -4.50 -2.48
C GLY A 85 10.47 -5.39 -2.70
N LEU A 86 9.36 -4.94 -2.13
CA LEU A 86 8.04 -5.54 -2.30
C LEU A 86 7.05 -4.46 -2.71
N GLU A 87 6.11 -4.82 -3.57
CA GLU A 87 5.05 -3.92 -4.01
C GLU A 87 3.67 -4.50 -3.71
N SER A 88 2.72 -3.63 -3.38
CA SER A 88 1.34 -3.98 -3.13
C SER A 88 0.41 -2.97 -3.79
N ARG A 89 -0.72 -3.45 -4.29
CA ARG A 89 -1.79 -2.61 -4.86
C ARG A 89 -3.00 -2.66 -3.94
N GLY A 90 -3.49 -1.49 -3.58
CA GLY A 90 -4.67 -1.33 -2.73
C GLY A 90 -5.96 -1.32 -3.55
N PRO A 91 -7.11 -1.20 -2.87
CA PRO A 91 -7.27 -1.09 -1.41
C PRO A 91 -7.08 -2.43 -0.67
N TRP A 92 -6.73 -2.38 0.62
CA TRP A 92 -6.49 -3.59 1.44
C TRP A 92 -7.47 -3.68 2.60
N GLY A 93 -8.34 -4.69 2.63
CA GLY A 93 -9.20 -5.03 3.79
C GLY A 93 -9.66 -3.83 4.64
N GLN A 94 -9.24 -3.82 5.92
CA GLN A 94 -9.55 -2.75 6.89
C GLN A 94 -8.84 -1.41 6.59
N LEU A 95 -7.74 -1.43 5.84
CA LEU A 95 -7.04 -0.24 5.34
C LEU A 95 -7.62 0.30 4.03
N SER A 96 -8.73 -0.25 3.53
CA SER A 96 -9.37 0.23 2.31
C SER A 96 -9.74 1.72 2.37
N THR A 97 -9.90 2.24 3.58
CA THR A 97 -10.08 3.67 3.85
C THR A 97 -9.22 4.10 5.04
N ILE A 98 -8.44 5.17 4.85
CA ILE A 98 -7.59 5.78 5.89
C ILE A 98 -8.21 7.13 6.26
N LYS A 99 -8.68 7.25 7.50
CA LYS A 99 -9.26 8.50 8.01
C LYS A 99 -8.18 9.36 8.64
N VAL A 100 -7.90 10.50 8.02
CA VAL A 100 -7.00 11.52 8.58
C VAL A 100 -7.84 12.63 9.23
N LYS A 101 -7.63 12.86 10.52
CA LYS A 101 -8.30 13.96 11.25
C LYS A 101 -7.47 15.25 11.17
N ASN A 102 -8.13 16.38 11.36
CA ASN A 102 -7.49 17.69 11.34
C ASN A 102 -6.60 17.85 12.57
N ASN A 103 -5.36 18.31 12.38
CA ASN A 103 -4.35 18.49 13.43
C ASN A 103 -4.02 17.23 14.24
N ASP A 104 -4.27 16.05 13.67
CA ASP A 104 -3.99 14.75 14.31
C ASP A 104 -3.00 13.93 13.47
N THR A 105 -2.31 12.99 14.11
CA THR A 105 -1.37 12.08 13.45
C THR A 105 -1.96 10.68 13.35
N THR A 106 -2.22 10.25 12.12
CA THR A 106 -2.60 8.87 11.82
C THR A 106 -1.34 8.03 11.63
N VAL A 107 -1.13 7.03 12.48
CA VAL A 107 0.00 6.10 12.37
C VAL A 107 -0.42 4.86 11.59
N LEU A 108 0.25 4.59 10.47
CA LEU A 108 0.04 3.42 9.64
C LEU A 108 1.16 2.42 9.88
N LYS A 109 0.82 1.23 10.40
CA LYS A 109 1.76 0.14 10.65
C LYS A 109 1.75 -0.82 9.45
N LEU A 110 2.62 -0.57 8.48
CA LEU A 110 2.67 -1.33 7.21
C LEU A 110 3.88 -2.26 7.20
N GLY A 111 3.86 -3.30 6.38
CA GLY A 111 4.99 -4.22 6.22
C GLY A 111 5.09 -5.26 7.33
N PRO A 112 6.30 -5.52 7.87
CA PRO A 112 6.55 -6.67 8.73
C PRO A 112 5.81 -6.60 10.09
N PRO A 113 5.58 -7.75 10.74
CA PRO A 113 5.95 -9.10 10.28
C PRO A 113 5.05 -9.58 9.14
N PHE A 114 5.66 -10.28 8.17
CA PHE A 114 4.94 -10.86 7.04
C PHE A 114 4.41 -12.24 7.38
N GLN A 115 3.18 -12.52 6.97
CA GLN A 115 2.59 -13.85 6.96
C GLN A 115 2.66 -14.41 5.54
N ILE A 116 3.27 -15.58 5.38
CA ILE A 116 3.29 -16.30 4.11
C ILE A 116 2.18 -17.34 4.12
N LYS A 117 1.21 -17.20 3.23
CA LYS A 117 0.14 -18.19 3.03
C LYS A 117 0.36 -18.92 1.72
N THR A 118 0.69 -20.20 1.79
CA THR A 118 0.87 -21.05 0.62
C THR A 118 -0.45 -21.70 0.21
N LYS A 119 -0.59 -21.99 -1.08
CA LYS A 119 -1.68 -22.78 -1.63
C LYS A 119 -1.11 -23.76 -2.64
N ALA A 120 -1.30 -25.05 -2.39
CA ALA A 120 -0.98 -26.10 -3.35
C ALA A 120 -2.26 -26.50 -4.11
N LEU A 121 -2.12 -26.64 -5.43
CA LEU A 121 -3.17 -27.10 -6.33
C LEU A 121 -2.65 -28.30 -7.10
N PHE A 122 -3.43 -29.38 -7.08
CA PHE A 122 -3.13 -30.62 -7.79
C PHE A 122 -4.07 -30.72 -8.98
N THR A 123 -3.51 -30.78 -10.18
CA THR A 123 -4.26 -30.93 -11.43
C THR A 123 -3.63 -32.07 -12.25
N GLY A 124 -4.17 -33.27 -12.12
CA GLY A 124 -3.61 -34.48 -12.73
C GLY A 124 -2.21 -34.75 -12.20
N THR A 125 -1.21 -34.77 -13.10
CA THR A 125 0.21 -34.97 -12.77
C THR A 125 0.96 -33.67 -12.44
N LYS A 126 0.27 -32.52 -12.45
CA LYS A 126 0.87 -31.21 -12.17
C LYS A 126 0.55 -30.74 -10.77
N VAL A 127 1.57 -30.25 -10.06
CA VAL A 127 1.44 -29.54 -8.79
C VAL A 127 1.79 -28.08 -9.03
N SER A 128 0.86 -27.18 -8.70
CA SER A 128 1.11 -25.74 -8.68
C SER A 128 1.14 -25.27 -7.24
N ILE A 129 2.18 -24.53 -6.87
CA ILE A 129 2.35 -23.94 -5.54
C ILE A 129 2.37 -22.43 -5.70
N ASP A 130 1.38 -21.76 -5.12
CA ASP A 130 1.31 -20.32 -5.03
C ASP A 130 1.50 -19.87 -3.58
N PHE A 131 1.83 -18.60 -3.39
CA PHE A 131 1.91 -18.00 -2.06
C PHE A 131 1.50 -16.54 -2.08
N ASN A 132 0.84 -16.12 -0.99
CA ASN A 132 0.53 -14.73 -0.71
C ASN A 132 1.42 -14.24 0.42
N ILE A 133 2.01 -13.05 0.23
CA ILE A 133 2.72 -12.33 1.27
C ILE A 133 1.76 -11.29 1.84
N ILE A 134 1.40 -11.43 3.11
CA ILE A 134 0.46 -10.53 3.81
C ILE A 134 1.22 -9.78 4.89
N GLY A 135 1.19 -8.45 4.85
CA GLY A 135 1.80 -7.62 5.89
C GLY A 135 0.91 -7.39 7.10
N LYS A 136 1.45 -6.70 8.10
CA LYS A 136 0.88 -6.54 9.44
C LYS A 136 -0.50 -5.89 9.45
N ALA A 137 -0.78 -4.97 8.53
CA ALA A 137 -2.08 -4.33 8.42
C ALA A 137 -2.98 -4.92 7.33
N GLY A 138 -2.65 -6.13 6.87
CA GLY A 138 -3.45 -6.88 5.91
C GLY A 138 -3.22 -6.47 4.46
N GLU A 139 -2.13 -5.78 4.15
CA GLU A 139 -1.70 -5.48 2.80
C GLU A 139 -1.18 -6.74 2.08
N HIS A 140 -1.68 -6.99 0.87
CA HIS A 140 -1.31 -8.14 0.05
C HIS A 140 -0.22 -7.72 -0.92
N TYR A 141 1.00 -8.21 -0.73
CA TYR A 141 2.10 -7.94 -1.66
C TYR A 141 2.07 -8.89 -2.84
N GLN A 142 2.58 -8.39 -3.96
CA GLN A 142 2.84 -9.19 -5.13
C GLN A 142 3.87 -10.29 -4.78
N ASN A 143 3.71 -11.46 -5.39
CA ASN A 143 4.66 -12.57 -5.31
C ASN A 143 5.98 -12.30 -6.07
N VAL A 144 6.16 -11.07 -6.56
CA VAL A 144 7.34 -10.60 -7.27
C VAL A 144 8.21 -9.79 -6.32
N VAL A 145 9.36 -10.36 -5.98
CA VAL A 145 10.37 -9.69 -5.15
C VAL A 145 11.36 -8.96 -6.06
N MET A 146 11.71 -7.74 -5.69
CA MET A 146 12.71 -6.94 -6.40
C MET A 146 14.03 -6.98 -5.64
N GLN A 147 15.14 -7.18 -6.34
CA GLN A 147 16.51 -7.03 -5.85
C GLN A 147 17.24 -6.02 -6.74
N ASN A 148 17.78 -4.96 -6.15
CA ASN A 148 18.53 -3.90 -6.85
C ASN A 148 17.74 -3.31 -8.04
N ASN A 149 16.45 -3.04 -7.82
CA ASN A 149 15.48 -2.56 -8.82
C ASN A 149 15.22 -3.49 -10.02
N LYS A 150 15.66 -4.75 -9.96
CA LYS A 150 15.33 -5.79 -10.94
C LYS A 150 14.51 -6.88 -10.28
N ARG A 151 13.72 -7.63 -11.05
CA ARG A 151 13.03 -8.83 -10.56
C ARG A 151 14.09 -9.79 -10.03
N ALA A 152 13.95 -10.24 -8.78
CA ALA A 152 14.83 -11.25 -8.21
C ALA A 152 14.77 -12.52 -9.07
N SER A 153 15.89 -13.24 -9.16
CA SER A 153 15.91 -14.51 -9.87
C SER A 153 14.90 -15.48 -9.25
N ALA A 154 14.32 -16.33 -10.10
CA ALA A 154 13.29 -17.24 -9.61
C ALA A 154 13.90 -18.27 -8.65
N PRO A 155 13.31 -18.47 -7.47
CA PRO A 155 13.87 -19.39 -6.48
C PRO A 155 13.86 -20.82 -7.01
N LYS A 156 14.89 -21.59 -6.63
CA LYS A 156 14.92 -23.04 -6.84
C LYS A 156 14.05 -23.70 -5.77
N VAL A 157 13.27 -24.69 -6.17
CA VAL A 157 12.40 -25.45 -5.26
C VAL A 157 12.79 -26.92 -5.24
N LYS A 158 12.63 -27.55 -4.07
CA LYS A 158 12.77 -28.98 -3.88
C LYS A 158 11.52 -29.50 -3.20
N ILE A 159 10.98 -30.61 -3.70
CA ILE A 159 9.93 -31.39 -3.03
C ILE A 159 10.64 -32.54 -2.34
N ILE A 160 10.40 -32.69 -1.04
CA ILE A 160 10.98 -33.76 -0.22
C ILE A 160 9.85 -34.64 0.34
N ASP A 161 10.15 -35.91 0.57
CA ASP A 161 9.26 -36.80 1.32
C ASP A 161 9.37 -36.58 2.85
N GLU A 162 8.59 -37.33 3.61
CA GLU A 162 8.57 -37.26 5.08
C GLU A 162 9.90 -37.68 5.71
N ALA A 163 10.69 -38.51 5.01
CA ALA A 163 12.03 -38.92 5.43
C ALA A 163 13.12 -37.88 5.04
N GLY A 164 12.75 -36.81 4.33
CA GLY A 164 13.65 -35.77 3.85
C GLY A 164 14.34 -36.08 2.51
N SER A 165 13.99 -37.18 1.85
CA SER A 165 14.53 -37.53 0.54
C SER A 165 13.93 -36.62 -0.54
N VAL A 166 14.76 -36.18 -1.49
CA VAL A 166 14.30 -35.30 -2.58
C VAL A 166 13.52 -36.12 -3.61
N LEU A 167 12.23 -35.84 -3.72
CA LEU A 167 11.33 -36.43 -4.72
C LEU A 167 11.40 -35.72 -6.07
N ALA A 168 11.56 -34.39 -6.05
CA ALA A 168 11.66 -33.58 -7.26
C ALA A 168 12.40 -32.27 -7.01
N THR A 169 12.97 -31.69 -8.08
CA THR A 169 13.55 -30.35 -8.07
C THR A 169 13.00 -29.53 -9.22
N GLY A 170 12.81 -28.24 -9.00
CA GLY A 170 12.34 -27.32 -10.02
C GLY A 170 12.80 -25.89 -9.78
N LYS A 171 12.25 -24.98 -10.58
CA LYS A 171 12.37 -23.54 -10.37
C LYS A 171 10.97 -22.97 -10.33
N PHE A 172 10.78 -21.96 -9.50
CA PHE A 172 9.57 -21.16 -9.57
C PHE A 172 9.53 -20.48 -10.94
N GLU A 173 8.38 -20.48 -11.59
CA GLU A 173 8.15 -19.68 -12.78
C GLU A 173 7.21 -18.56 -12.37
N TYR A 174 7.69 -17.33 -12.45
CA TYR A 174 6.80 -16.20 -12.26
C TYR A 174 5.91 -16.10 -13.51
N GLY A 175 4.59 -16.22 -13.31
CA GLY A 175 3.60 -16.01 -14.36
C GLY A 175 3.77 -14.69 -15.11
#